data_AF-A0A4E0QVQ3-F1
#
_entry.id   AF-A0A4E0QVQ3-F1
#
_cell.length_a   1.000
_cell.length_b   1.000
_cell.length_c   1.000
_cell.angle_alpha   90.00
_cell.angle_beta   90.00
_cell.angle_gamma   90.00
#
_symmetry.space_group_name_H-M   'P 1'
#
loop_
_entity.id
_entity.type
_entity.pdbx_description
1 polymer ?
#
loop_
_entity_poly.entity_id
_entity_poly.type
_entity_poly.pdbx_seq_one_letter_code
_entity_poly.pdbx_strand_id
1 'polypeptide(L)'
;MEPLNFSELLESLNQESSSKDKKTLVQTVAGKNTFTSYQVSEMLEHFSFSKDQLRTLQVLRPKISDIGNSFQLMDVFTFAKDKKRASQLLGQPENVESALNMLKHRELSQGVEMPAAMEESAFSELLQVLDRQSFPREKLYLIELAAFRNTFTSNQVVLLMEKLKFSRHKLRLLEIIHYRITDPEKNFQIVSAFDRGLDKKRASELLK
;
A
#
# COMPACT_ATOMS: atom_id res chain seq x y z
N MET A 1 2.12 -11.76 -15.36
CA MET A 1 2.67 -13.10 -15.66
C MET A 1 1.76 -14.13 -15.03
N GLU A 2 1.48 -15.26 -15.69
CA GLU A 2 0.66 -16.30 -15.08
C GLU A 2 1.35 -16.92 -13.85
N PRO A 3 0.60 -17.39 -12.83
CA PRO A 3 1.17 -17.86 -11.57
C PRO A 3 2.19 -18.99 -11.72
N LEU A 4 1.92 -19.99 -12.56
CA LEU A 4 2.82 -21.13 -12.78
C LEU A 4 4.18 -20.66 -13.34
N ASN A 5 4.13 -19.81 -14.38
CA ASN A 5 5.34 -19.24 -14.98
C ASN A 5 6.09 -18.33 -13.98
N PHE A 6 5.37 -17.68 -13.06
CA PHE A 6 5.97 -16.82 -12.05
C PHE A 6 6.69 -17.62 -10.94
N SER A 7 6.14 -18.75 -10.49
CA SER A 7 6.81 -19.63 -9.54
C SER A 7 8.15 -20.16 -10.08
N GLU A 8 8.20 -20.57 -11.36
CA GLU A 8 9.43 -21.00 -12.02
C GLU A 8 10.50 -19.87 -12.08
N LEU A 9 10.05 -18.63 -12.27
CA LEU A 9 10.92 -17.46 -12.21
C LEU A 9 11.51 -17.26 -10.81
N LEU A 10 10.72 -17.40 -9.74
CA LEU A 10 11.21 -17.28 -8.36
C LEU A 10 12.22 -18.39 -8.03
N GLU A 11 11.97 -19.62 -8.47
CA GLU A 11 12.93 -20.73 -8.34
C GLU A 11 14.25 -20.42 -9.05
N SER A 12 14.17 -19.92 -10.28
CA SER A 12 15.35 -19.50 -11.05
C SER A 12 16.12 -18.39 -10.32
N LEU A 13 15.44 -17.39 -9.77
CA LEU A 13 16.07 -16.31 -8.98
C LEU A 13 16.73 -16.82 -7.69
N ASN A 14 16.22 -17.90 -7.11
CA ASN A 14 16.80 -18.54 -5.94
C ASN A 14 18.06 -19.35 -6.27
N GLN A 15 18.09 -20.03 -7.41
CA GLN A 15 19.24 -20.83 -7.84
C GLN A 15 20.45 -19.99 -8.23
N GLU A 16 20.23 -18.76 -8.69
CA GLU A 16 21.30 -17.83 -9.03
C GLU A 16 22.08 -17.37 -7.79
N SER A 17 23.40 -17.64 -7.78
CA SER A 17 24.28 -17.27 -6.66
C SER A 17 24.73 -15.80 -6.70
N SER A 18 24.68 -15.16 -7.87
CA SER A 18 25.22 -13.83 -8.13
C SER A 18 24.11 -12.81 -8.38
N SER A 19 24.19 -11.65 -7.70
CA SER A 19 23.27 -10.52 -7.88
C SER A 19 23.25 -9.99 -9.33
N LYS A 20 24.34 -10.15 -10.08
CA LYS A 20 24.40 -9.74 -11.49
C LYS A 20 23.53 -10.64 -12.38
N ASP A 21 23.55 -11.94 -12.13
CA ASP A 21 22.85 -12.92 -12.95
C ASP A 21 21.35 -12.86 -12.65
N LYS A 22 20.97 -12.72 -11.35
CA LYS A 22 19.60 -12.38 -10.94
C LYS A 22 19.05 -11.16 -11.68
N LYS A 23 19.82 -10.06 -11.78
CA LYS A 23 19.37 -8.84 -12.49
C LYS A 23 19.21 -9.06 -13.98
N THR A 24 20.10 -9.82 -14.61
CA THR A 24 20.02 -10.14 -16.04
C THR A 24 18.76 -10.95 -16.33
N LEU A 25 18.45 -11.92 -15.46
CA LEU A 25 17.21 -12.68 -15.54
C LEU A 25 15.99 -11.76 -15.41
N VAL A 26 15.94 -10.91 -14.38
CA VAL A 26 14.85 -9.94 -14.18
C VAL A 26 14.66 -9.04 -15.42
N GLN A 27 15.73 -8.48 -15.97
CA GLN A 27 15.66 -7.63 -17.17
C GLN A 27 15.08 -8.38 -18.36
N THR A 28 15.49 -9.64 -18.55
CA THR A 28 15.02 -10.48 -19.65
C THR A 28 13.52 -10.74 -19.55
N VAL A 29 13.03 -11.13 -18.37
CA VAL A 29 11.60 -11.42 -18.18
C VAL A 29 10.74 -10.16 -18.19
N ALA A 30 11.25 -9.04 -17.66
CA ALA A 30 10.57 -7.74 -17.67
C ALA A 30 10.38 -7.17 -19.08
N GLY A 31 11.20 -7.59 -20.05
CA GLY A 31 11.03 -7.23 -21.46
C GLY A 31 9.70 -7.72 -22.04
N LYS A 32 9.18 -8.86 -21.55
CA LYS A 32 8.04 -9.58 -22.15
C LYS A 32 6.81 -9.66 -21.25
N ASN A 33 6.94 -9.35 -19.96
CA ASN A 33 5.89 -9.56 -18.97
C ASN A 33 5.57 -8.29 -18.18
N THR A 34 4.37 -8.24 -17.65
CA THR A 34 3.95 -7.35 -16.56
C THR A 34 3.77 -8.16 -15.27
N PHE A 35 3.90 -7.47 -14.13
CA PHE A 35 3.87 -8.06 -12.80
C PHE A 35 2.96 -7.26 -11.89
N THR A 36 2.34 -7.91 -10.91
CA THR A 36 1.66 -7.20 -9.82
C THR A 36 2.69 -6.62 -8.84
N SER A 37 2.26 -5.69 -8.01
CA SER A 37 3.06 -5.09 -6.95
C SER A 37 3.55 -6.16 -5.97
N TYR A 38 2.70 -7.15 -5.69
CA TYR A 38 3.01 -8.32 -4.88
C TYR A 38 4.11 -9.19 -5.51
N GLN A 39 3.98 -9.52 -6.81
CA GLN A 39 4.99 -10.26 -7.55
C GLN A 39 6.33 -9.51 -7.56
N VAL A 40 6.30 -8.18 -7.73
CA VAL A 40 7.53 -7.38 -7.66
C VAL A 40 8.13 -7.42 -6.26
N SER A 41 7.35 -7.35 -5.17
CA SER A 41 7.92 -7.50 -3.83
C SER A 41 8.60 -8.84 -3.63
N GLU A 42 8.00 -9.96 -4.05
CA GLU A 42 8.62 -11.29 -3.96
C GLU A 42 9.95 -11.33 -4.73
N MET A 43 9.98 -10.82 -5.96
CA MET A 43 11.22 -10.74 -6.75
C MET A 43 12.31 -9.92 -6.05
N LEU A 44 11.95 -8.84 -5.35
CA LEU A 44 12.92 -7.99 -4.65
C LEU A 44 13.48 -8.64 -3.39
N GLU A 45 12.74 -9.52 -2.72
CA GLU A 45 13.19 -10.24 -1.52
C GLU A 45 14.36 -11.21 -1.81
N HIS A 46 14.54 -11.65 -3.06
CA HIS A 46 15.69 -12.47 -3.48
C HIS A 46 17.03 -11.71 -3.56
N PHE A 47 17.02 -10.38 -3.34
CA PHE A 47 18.21 -9.54 -3.31
C PHE A 47 18.58 -9.16 -1.89
N SER A 48 19.79 -9.53 -1.47
CA SER A 48 20.28 -9.28 -0.09
C SER A 48 20.60 -7.82 0.22
N PHE A 49 20.82 -6.98 -0.80
CA PHE A 49 21.26 -5.60 -0.62
C PHE A 49 20.25 -4.60 -1.19
N SER A 50 19.92 -3.56 -0.43
CA SER A 50 18.95 -2.54 -0.85
C SER A 50 19.35 -1.77 -2.10
N LYS A 51 20.66 -1.61 -2.36
CA LYS A 51 21.15 -1.06 -3.63
C LYS A 51 20.71 -1.89 -4.84
N ASP A 52 20.67 -3.20 -4.69
CA ASP A 52 20.28 -4.12 -5.75
C ASP A 52 18.76 -4.17 -5.88
N GLN A 53 18.05 -4.22 -4.75
CA GLN A 53 16.59 -4.08 -4.72
C GLN A 53 16.12 -2.80 -5.44
N LEU A 54 16.73 -1.65 -5.15
CA LEU A 54 16.38 -0.37 -5.78
C LEU A 54 16.65 -0.35 -7.29
N ARG A 55 17.76 -0.95 -7.74
CA ARG A 55 18.10 -1.07 -9.17
C ARG A 55 17.12 -1.99 -9.90
N THR A 56 16.77 -3.11 -9.29
CA THR A 56 15.78 -4.04 -9.81
C THR A 56 14.40 -3.37 -9.89
N LEU A 57 13.99 -2.65 -8.84
CA LEU A 57 12.76 -1.87 -8.82
C LEU A 57 12.71 -0.83 -9.94
N GLN A 58 13.82 -0.15 -10.22
CA GLN A 58 13.88 0.82 -11.32
C GLN A 58 13.55 0.19 -12.69
N VAL A 59 13.98 -1.06 -12.91
CA VAL A 59 13.68 -1.82 -14.14
C VAL A 59 12.22 -2.30 -14.15
N LEU A 60 11.71 -2.78 -13.01
CA LEU A 60 10.38 -3.37 -12.90
C LEU A 60 9.26 -2.34 -12.80
N ARG A 61 9.53 -1.12 -12.31
CA ARG A 61 8.54 -0.05 -12.14
C ARG A 61 7.63 0.19 -13.35
N PRO A 62 8.12 0.33 -14.59
CA PRO A 62 7.25 0.49 -15.77
C PRO A 62 6.45 -0.78 -16.14
N LYS A 63 6.70 -1.92 -15.49
CA LYS A 63 6.06 -3.22 -15.75
C LYS A 63 5.08 -3.62 -14.64
N ILE A 64 4.88 -2.76 -13.64
CA ILE A 64 3.87 -2.98 -12.59
C ILE A 64 2.48 -2.70 -13.17
N SER A 65 1.60 -3.72 -13.17
CA SER A 65 0.25 -3.62 -13.72
C SER A 65 -0.76 -2.96 -12.78
N ASP A 66 -0.54 -3.04 -11.46
CA ASP A 66 -1.44 -2.57 -10.40
C ASP A 66 -0.74 -1.53 -9.52
N ILE A 67 -0.23 -0.45 -10.13
CA ILE A 67 0.59 0.57 -9.45
C ILE A 67 -0.10 1.21 -8.22
N GLY A 68 -1.43 1.10 -8.11
CA GLY A 68 -2.21 1.46 -6.93
C GLY A 68 -1.84 0.67 -5.67
N ASN A 69 -1.32 -0.54 -5.82
CA ASN A 69 -0.92 -1.44 -4.73
C ASN A 69 0.57 -1.35 -4.38
N SER A 70 1.27 -0.38 -4.94
CA SER A 70 2.73 -0.26 -4.76
C SER A 70 3.20 0.05 -3.34
N PHE A 71 2.27 0.29 -2.39
CA PHE A 71 2.57 0.35 -0.96
C PHE A 71 3.20 -0.95 -0.46
N GLN A 72 2.87 -2.10 -1.07
CA GLN A 72 3.39 -3.43 -0.70
C GLN A 72 4.93 -3.49 -0.81
N LEU A 73 5.51 -2.78 -1.78
CA LEU A 73 6.95 -2.78 -2.00
C LEU A 73 7.74 -2.06 -0.90
N MET A 74 7.08 -1.27 -0.04
CA MET A 74 7.77 -0.53 1.01
C MET A 74 8.29 -1.43 2.13
N ASP A 75 7.69 -2.61 2.31
CA ASP A 75 8.10 -3.56 3.36
C ASP A 75 9.43 -4.25 3.04
N VAL A 76 9.77 -4.35 1.75
CA VAL A 76 10.99 -5.01 1.28
C VAL A 76 12.27 -4.25 1.69
N PHE A 77 12.17 -2.95 1.95
CA PHE A 77 13.31 -2.10 2.28
C PHE A 77 13.42 -1.88 3.78
N THR A 78 14.54 -2.25 4.39
CA THR A 78 14.73 -2.08 5.85
C THR A 78 15.01 -0.63 6.24
N PHE A 79 15.84 0.08 5.49
CA PHE A 79 16.31 1.41 5.86
C PHE A 79 15.41 2.52 5.34
N ALA A 80 15.18 3.55 6.17
CA ALA A 80 14.32 4.69 5.83
C ALA A 80 14.78 5.43 4.55
N LYS A 81 16.10 5.54 4.34
CA LYS A 81 16.66 6.14 3.12
C LYS A 81 16.26 5.37 1.86
N ASP A 82 16.26 4.05 1.94
CA ASP A 82 15.92 3.19 0.79
C ASP A 82 14.41 3.15 0.56
N LYS A 83 13.60 3.12 1.63
CA LYS A 83 12.14 3.32 1.55
C LYS A 83 11.80 4.65 0.84
N LYS A 84 12.46 5.75 1.23
CA LYS A 84 12.30 7.06 0.58
C LYS A 84 12.66 6.99 -0.90
N ARG A 85 13.75 6.31 -1.27
CA ARG A 85 14.17 6.18 -2.67
C ARG A 85 13.21 5.31 -3.47
N ALA A 86 12.71 4.22 -2.90
CA ALA A 86 11.72 3.35 -3.52
C ALA A 86 10.39 4.08 -3.75
N SER A 87 9.92 4.84 -2.74
CA SER A 87 8.75 5.72 -2.82
C SER A 87 8.87 6.71 -3.99
N GLN A 88 10.02 7.36 -4.16
CA GLN A 88 10.29 8.24 -5.31
C GLN A 88 10.21 7.51 -6.65
N LEU A 89 10.81 6.32 -6.77
CA LEU A 89 10.76 5.52 -8.00
C LEU A 89 9.32 5.15 -8.38
N LEU A 90 8.49 4.86 -7.37
CA LEU A 90 7.07 4.50 -7.52
C LEU A 90 6.15 5.70 -7.73
N GLY A 91 6.68 6.92 -7.72
CA GLY A 91 5.89 8.15 -7.85
C GLY A 91 4.94 8.37 -6.66
N GLN A 92 5.32 7.86 -5.50
CA GLN A 92 4.61 8.12 -4.25
C GLN A 92 4.97 9.53 -3.74
N PRO A 93 4.04 10.24 -3.10
CA PRO A 93 4.30 11.58 -2.58
C PRO A 93 5.30 11.53 -1.41
N GLU A 94 6.15 12.54 -1.31
CA GLU A 94 7.10 12.67 -0.18
C GLU A 94 6.36 12.91 1.15
N ASN A 95 5.26 13.67 1.11
CA ASN A 95 4.35 13.88 2.22
C ASN A 95 2.95 13.39 1.81
N VAL A 96 2.60 12.18 2.26
CA VAL A 96 1.38 11.49 1.84
C VAL A 96 0.14 12.19 2.35
N GLU A 97 0.11 12.61 3.62
CA GLU A 97 -1.00 13.36 4.20
C GLU A 97 -1.29 14.66 3.44
N SER A 98 -0.26 15.44 3.09
CA SER A 98 -0.43 16.67 2.29
C SER A 98 -0.99 16.36 0.91
N ALA A 99 -0.52 15.29 0.28
CA ALA A 99 -1.00 14.87 -1.03
C ALA A 99 -2.45 14.39 -0.98
N LEU A 100 -2.84 13.66 0.06
CA LEU A 100 -4.22 13.26 0.33
C LEU A 100 -5.14 14.47 0.49
N ASN A 101 -4.72 15.48 1.27
CA ASN A 101 -5.48 16.72 1.42
C ASN A 101 -5.65 17.47 0.09
N MET A 102 -4.60 17.55 -0.73
CA MET A 102 -4.70 18.14 -2.07
C MET A 102 -5.65 17.35 -2.99
N LEU A 103 -5.60 16.02 -2.94
CA LEU A 103 -6.53 15.16 -3.68
C LEU A 103 -7.98 15.41 -3.24
N LYS A 104 -8.25 15.46 -1.93
CA LYS A 104 -9.57 15.78 -1.37
C LYS A 104 -10.12 17.07 -1.96
N HIS A 105 -9.35 18.16 -1.92
CA HIS A 105 -9.80 19.45 -2.46
C HIS A 105 -10.04 19.42 -3.97
N ARG A 106 -9.18 18.71 -4.72
CA ARG A 106 -9.32 18.59 -6.18
C ARG A 106 -10.56 17.78 -6.56
N GLU A 107 -10.75 16.61 -5.97
CA GLU A 107 -11.87 15.71 -6.26
C GLU A 107 -13.22 16.37 -5.92
N LEU A 108 -13.32 17.04 -4.76
CA LEU A 108 -14.50 17.81 -4.37
C LEU A 108 -14.81 18.97 -5.33
N SER A 109 -13.79 19.64 -5.85
CA SER A 109 -13.99 20.77 -6.77
C SER A 109 -14.34 20.34 -8.19
N GLN A 110 -13.85 19.17 -8.62
CA GLN A 110 -14.02 18.67 -9.99
C GLN A 110 -15.23 17.72 -10.13
N GLY A 111 -15.91 17.37 -9.04
CA GLY A 111 -17.05 16.45 -9.06
C GLY A 111 -16.67 15.07 -9.59
N VAL A 112 -15.42 14.65 -9.39
CA VAL A 112 -14.93 13.36 -9.86
C VAL A 112 -15.59 12.26 -9.05
N GLU A 113 -16.25 11.32 -9.72
CA GLU A 113 -16.80 10.14 -9.08
C GLU A 113 -15.66 9.35 -8.43
N MET A 114 -15.82 8.98 -7.15
CA MET A 114 -14.80 8.25 -6.43
C MET A 114 -14.58 6.89 -7.10
N PRO A 115 -13.32 6.43 -7.22
CA PRO A 115 -13.04 5.11 -7.75
C PRO A 115 -13.67 4.04 -6.84
N ALA A 116 -13.93 2.87 -7.43
CA ALA A 116 -14.35 1.69 -6.69
C ALA A 116 -13.36 1.38 -5.56
N ALA A 117 -13.89 0.85 -4.45
CA ALA A 117 -13.09 0.46 -3.31
C ALA A 117 -12.01 -0.55 -3.70
N MET A 118 -10.92 -0.56 -2.94
CA MET A 118 -9.81 -1.50 -3.12
C MET A 118 -10.35 -2.93 -3.21
N GLU A 119 -9.92 -3.65 -4.24
CA GLU A 119 -10.25 -5.06 -4.45
C GLU A 119 -9.87 -5.92 -3.24
N GLU A 120 -10.67 -6.96 -2.97
CA GLU A 120 -10.52 -7.79 -1.77
C GLU A 120 -9.13 -8.45 -1.66
N SER A 121 -8.59 -8.92 -2.78
CA SER A 121 -7.24 -9.50 -2.84
C SER A 121 -6.17 -8.48 -2.45
N ALA A 122 -6.20 -7.28 -3.02
CA ALA A 122 -5.27 -6.20 -2.70
C ALA A 122 -5.41 -5.74 -1.24
N PHE A 123 -6.65 -5.73 -0.72
CA PHE A 123 -6.92 -5.37 0.66
C PHE A 123 -6.42 -6.44 1.65
N SER A 124 -6.57 -7.72 1.31
CA SER A 124 -5.99 -8.82 2.09
C SER A 124 -4.47 -8.67 2.20
N GLU A 125 -3.79 -8.34 1.10
CA GLU A 125 -2.35 -8.05 1.10
C GLU A 125 -2.00 -6.85 1.99
N LEU A 126 -2.79 -5.78 1.96
CA LEU A 126 -2.61 -4.65 2.87
C LEU A 126 -2.66 -5.10 4.33
N LEU A 127 -3.66 -5.90 4.72
CA LEU A 127 -3.76 -6.40 6.09
C LEU A 127 -2.54 -7.25 6.48
N GLN A 128 -2.06 -8.11 5.59
CA GLN A 128 -0.86 -8.92 5.83
C GLN A 128 0.39 -8.05 6.05
N VAL A 129 0.60 -7.04 5.20
CA VAL A 129 1.74 -6.12 5.35
C VAL A 129 1.64 -5.34 6.67
N LEU A 130 0.43 -4.93 7.07
CA LEU A 130 0.19 -4.26 8.36
C LEU A 130 0.45 -5.17 9.57
N ASP A 131 0.23 -6.47 9.44
CA ASP A 131 0.52 -7.45 10.51
C ASP A 131 2.02 -7.66 10.71
N ARG A 132 2.83 -7.51 9.65
CA ARG A 132 4.31 -7.55 9.73
C ARG A 132 4.89 -6.32 10.44
N GLN A 133 4.15 -5.20 10.49
CA GLN A 133 4.62 -3.98 11.16
C GLN A 133 4.39 -4.01 12.66
N SER A 134 5.46 -3.79 13.43
CA SER A 134 5.37 -3.70 14.90
C SER A 134 4.85 -2.35 15.39
N PHE A 135 5.06 -1.29 14.60
CA PHE A 135 4.86 0.08 15.06
C PHE A 135 3.64 0.73 14.37
N PRO A 136 2.81 1.49 15.12
CA PRO A 136 1.61 2.09 14.57
C PRO A 136 1.89 3.20 13.55
N ARG A 137 3.04 3.87 13.61
CA ARG A 137 3.40 4.93 12.65
C ARG A 137 3.62 4.34 11.25
N GLU A 138 4.28 3.21 11.18
CA GLU A 138 4.56 2.46 9.95
C GLU A 138 3.27 1.88 9.38
N LYS A 139 2.37 1.36 10.23
CA LYS A 139 1.01 0.96 9.81
C LYS A 139 0.24 2.13 9.20
N LEU A 140 0.18 3.26 9.90
CA LEU A 140 -0.50 4.46 9.40
C LEU A 140 0.09 4.92 8.07
N TYR A 141 1.42 4.98 7.95
CA TYR A 141 2.10 5.36 6.72
C TYR A 141 1.73 4.47 5.53
N LEU A 142 1.68 3.14 5.72
CA LEU A 142 1.27 2.22 4.66
C LEU A 142 -0.20 2.40 4.26
N ILE A 143 -1.07 2.64 5.23
CA ILE A 143 -2.48 2.92 4.95
C ILE A 143 -2.64 4.25 4.21
N GLU A 144 -1.89 5.28 4.57
CA GLU A 144 -1.86 6.55 3.85
C GLU A 144 -1.44 6.36 2.39
N LEU A 145 -0.37 5.58 2.15
CA LEU A 145 0.08 5.26 0.79
C LEU A 145 -0.98 4.48 -0.01
N ALA A 146 -1.67 3.54 0.63
CA ALA A 146 -2.77 2.80 0.02
C ALA A 146 -3.94 3.74 -0.31
N ALA A 147 -4.32 4.62 0.61
CA ALA A 147 -5.39 5.61 0.45
C ALA A 147 -5.10 6.63 -0.66
N PHE A 148 -3.83 6.90 -0.95
CA PHE A 148 -3.43 7.86 -1.98
C PHE A 148 -3.87 7.43 -3.38
N ARG A 149 -3.99 6.12 -3.63
CA ARG A 149 -4.38 5.58 -4.94
C ARG A 149 -5.64 4.72 -4.91
N ASN A 150 -6.15 4.40 -3.73
CA ASN A 150 -7.32 3.54 -3.56
C ASN A 150 -8.35 4.21 -2.65
N THR A 151 -9.56 3.68 -2.67
CA THR A 151 -10.64 4.00 -1.73
C THR A 151 -10.97 2.75 -0.93
N PHE A 152 -11.76 2.90 0.13
CA PHE A 152 -12.11 1.81 1.03
C PHE A 152 -13.61 1.78 1.30
N THR A 153 -14.14 0.60 1.59
CA THR A 153 -15.46 0.49 2.22
C THR A 153 -15.38 0.75 3.71
N SER A 154 -16.50 1.04 4.34
CA SER A 154 -16.64 1.24 5.78
C SER A 154 -16.17 0.00 6.54
N ASN A 155 -16.48 -1.19 6.02
CA ASN A 155 -16.03 -2.45 6.59
C ASN A 155 -14.51 -2.64 6.47
N GLN A 156 -13.92 -2.28 5.33
CA GLN A 156 -12.46 -2.26 5.18
C GLN A 156 -11.81 -1.28 6.18
N VAL A 157 -12.38 -0.10 6.41
CA VAL A 157 -11.88 0.85 7.43
C VAL A 157 -11.95 0.26 8.84
N VAL A 158 -13.03 -0.46 9.18
CA VAL A 158 -13.12 -1.17 10.48
C VAL A 158 -11.99 -2.19 10.63
N LEU A 159 -11.72 -3.00 9.59
CA LEU A 159 -10.62 -3.97 9.62
C LEU A 159 -9.24 -3.30 9.74
N LEU A 160 -9.03 -2.14 9.10
CA LEU A 160 -7.82 -1.33 9.28
C LEU A 160 -7.70 -0.80 10.71
N MET A 161 -8.81 -0.36 11.33
CA MET A 161 -8.83 0.07 12.73
C MET A 161 -8.48 -1.06 13.70
N GLU A 162 -8.88 -2.29 13.42
CA GLU A 162 -8.52 -3.45 14.24
C GLU A 162 -7.01 -3.71 14.27
N LYS A 163 -6.29 -3.37 13.20
CA LYS A 163 -4.81 -3.44 13.16
C LYS A 163 -4.12 -2.40 14.06
N LEU A 164 -4.88 -1.44 14.61
CA LEU A 164 -4.39 -0.36 15.47
C LEU A 164 -4.86 -0.56 16.92
N LYS A 165 -3.89 -0.84 17.80
CA LYS A 165 -4.14 -1.15 19.23
C LYS A 165 -4.88 -0.05 20.01
N PHE A 166 -4.60 1.22 19.74
CA PHE A 166 -5.08 2.33 20.55
C PHE A 166 -6.05 3.23 19.79
N SER A 167 -7.11 3.65 20.47
CA SER A 167 -8.16 4.53 19.92
C SER A 167 -7.61 5.80 19.26
N ARG A 168 -6.58 6.44 19.84
CA ARG A 168 -5.93 7.62 19.24
C ARG A 168 -5.38 7.38 17.83
N HIS A 169 -4.88 6.17 17.54
CA HIS A 169 -4.37 5.84 16.21
C HIS A 169 -5.52 5.51 15.25
N LYS A 170 -6.61 4.89 15.76
CA LYS A 170 -7.84 4.67 14.99
C LYS A 170 -8.48 6.01 14.57
N LEU A 171 -8.53 6.99 15.49
CA LEU A 171 -8.97 8.35 15.17
C LEU A 171 -8.03 9.01 14.16
N ARG A 172 -6.71 8.90 14.35
CA ARG A 172 -5.74 9.46 13.41
C ARG A 172 -5.88 8.88 12.01
N LEU A 173 -6.09 7.57 11.89
CA LEU A 173 -6.41 6.91 10.63
C LEU A 173 -7.63 7.58 9.98
N LEU A 174 -8.73 7.71 10.73
CA LEU A 174 -9.99 8.27 10.25
C LEU A 174 -9.86 9.73 9.80
N GLU A 175 -9.14 10.56 10.57
CA GLU A 175 -8.83 11.95 10.21
C GLU A 175 -8.23 12.05 8.80
N ILE A 176 -7.41 11.07 8.43
CA ILE A 176 -6.71 11.06 7.14
C ILE A 176 -7.57 10.45 6.03
N ILE A 177 -8.24 9.31 6.28
CA ILE A 177 -8.86 8.52 5.20
C ILE A 177 -10.38 8.65 5.08
N HIS A 178 -11.07 9.40 5.95
CA HIS A 178 -12.55 9.49 5.92
C HIS A 178 -13.12 9.88 4.55
N TYR A 179 -12.42 10.75 3.81
CA TYR A 179 -12.86 11.20 2.49
C TYR A 179 -12.65 10.16 1.37
N ARG A 180 -12.00 9.04 1.68
CA ARG A 180 -11.75 7.92 0.76
C ARG A 180 -12.69 6.74 1.01
N ILE A 181 -13.78 6.95 1.76
CA ILE A 181 -14.78 5.92 2.06
C ILE A 181 -15.90 5.96 1.02
N THR A 182 -16.17 4.82 0.37
CA THR A 182 -17.11 4.77 -0.78
C THR A 182 -18.58 4.56 -0.41
N ASP A 183 -18.87 4.04 0.79
CA ASP A 183 -20.21 3.64 1.26
C ASP A 183 -20.60 4.38 2.55
N PRO A 184 -20.78 5.72 2.48
CA PRO A 184 -20.99 6.56 3.66
C PRO A 184 -22.24 6.17 4.47
N GLU A 185 -23.23 5.51 3.86
CA GLU A 185 -24.41 4.99 4.54
C GLU A 185 -24.07 3.90 5.58
N LYS A 186 -22.89 3.28 5.48
CA LYS A 186 -22.37 2.26 6.42
C LYS A 186 -21.35 2.80 7.43
N ASN A 187 -21.09 4.12 7.43
CA ASN A 187 -20.16 4.76 8.36
C ASN A 187 -20.48 4.51 9.84
N PHE A 188 -21.73 4.15 10.18
CA PHE A 188 -22.11 3.76 11.54
C PHE A 188 -21.30 2.56 12.07
N GLN A 189 -20.80 1.68 11.18
CA GLN A 189 -19.95 0.55 11.54
C GLN A 189 -18.60 1.03 12.09
N ILE A 190 -18.00 2.05 11.45
CA ILE A 190 -16.75 2.68 11.88
C ILE A 190 -16.92 3.32 13.26
N VAL A 191 -18.00 4.07 13.47
CA VAL A 191 -18.31 4.69 14.76
C VAL A 191 -18.47 3.63 15.85
N SER A 192 -19.12 2.51 15.53
CA SER A 192 -19.36 1.42 16.48
C SER A 192 -18.09 0.68 16.89
N ALA A 193 -17.03 0.72 16.07
CA ALA A 193 -15.73 0.10 16.36
C ALA A 193 -14.86 0.85 17.40
N PHE A 194 -15.32 2.00 17.90
CA PHE A 194 -14.72 2.70 19.04
C PHE A 194 -15.38 2.30 20.35
N ASP A 195 -14.60 2.07 21.41
CA ASP A 195 -15.17 1.68 22.71
C ASP A 195 -15.74 2.87 23.49
N ARG A 196 -15.07 4.03 23.40
CA ARG A 196 -15.35 5.21 24.23
C ARG A 196 -16.30 6.17 23.54
N GLY A 197 -17.30 6.68 24.27
CA GLY A 197 -18.28 7.64 23.73
C GLY A 197 -17.68 8.93 23.17
N LEU A 198 -16.59 9.44 23.76
CA LEU A 198 -15.91 10.63 23.24
C LEU A 198 -15.29 10.38 21.86
N ASP A 199 -14.67 9.22 21.67
CA ASP A 199 -14.05 8.85 20.40
C ASP A 199 -15.13 8.56 19.35
N LYS A 200 -16.26 7.94 19.74
CA LYS A 200 -17.45 7.79 18.89
C LYS A 200 -17.93 9.15 18.38
N LYS A 201 -18.09 10.13 19.28
CA LYS A 201 -18.53 11.49 18.92
C LYS A 201 -17.58 12.13 17.90
N ARG A 202 -16.27 12.06 18.13
CA ARG A 202 -15.26 12.57 17.20
C ARG A 202 -15.31 11.86 15.85
N ALA A 203 -15.41 10.54 15.84
CA ALA A 203 -15.55 9.77 14.61
C ALA A 203 -16.82 10.16 13.83
N SER A 204 -17.95 10.35 14.53
CA SER A 204 -19.19 10.84 13.91
C SER A 204 -19.07 12.26 13.38
N GLU A 205 -18.26 13.13 13.98
CA GLU A 205 -18.01 14.48 13.45
C GLU A 205 -17.16 14.46 12.18
N LEU A 206 -16.21 13.53 12.06
CA LEU A 206 -15.36 13.35 10.86
C LEU A 206 -16.09 12.71 9.67
N LEU A 207 -17.13 11.91 9.94
CA LEU A 207 -17.86 11.11 8.94
C LEU A 207 -19.16 11.77 8.43
N LYS A 208 -19.38 13.05 8.79
CA LYS A 208 -20.47 13.88 8.26
C LYS A 208 -20.05 14.53 6.95
#